data_AF-A0A2I8A6N9-F1
#
_entry.id   AF-A0A2I8A6N9-F1
#
_cell.length_a   1.000
_cell.length_b   1.000
_cell.length_c   1.000
_cell.angle_alpha   90.00
_cell.angle_beta   90.00
_cell.angle_gamma   90.00
#
_symmetry.space_group_name_H-M   'P 1'
#
loop_
_entity.id
_entity.type
_entity.pdbx_description
1 polymer ?
#
loop_
_entity_poly.entity_id
_entity_poly.type
_entity_poly.pdbx_seq_one_letter_code
_entity_poly.pdbx_strand_id
1 'polypeptide(L)'
;MNKILDVELSKKTAESIKSKARKPFDNAYKAALATQGAKYVQGFLVCQGKPTKPLEHGWIEIEETIVDPNLPHLHNHVQEMWYFAAHTLSVKQLKEIIEESKEDYPEDDPLPIYGDAPYEYYGDVMLGGKEYLAAYQAAEAKCKEIQGLKAQNN
;
A
#
# COMPACT_ATOMS: atom_id res chain seq x y z
N MET A 1 15.73 -3.40 5.78
CA MET A 1 16.31 -3.49 4.43
C MET A 1 15.48 -2.63 3.51
N ASN A 2 16.10 -1.68 2.81
CA ASN A 2 15.41 -0.80 1.87
C ASN A 2 15.17 -1.58 0.57
N LYS A 3 13.93 -1.97 0.30
CA LYS A 3 13.54 -2.61 -0.96
C LYS A 3 13.56 -1.60 -2.10
N ILE A 4 13.90 -2.05 -3.30
CA ILE A 4 14.02 -1.20 -4.49
C ILE A 4 12.72 -1.27 -5.29
N LEU A 5 12.22 -0.12 -5.73
CA LEU A 5 11.08 -0.06 -6.65
C LEU A 5 11.54 -0.40 -8.07
N ASP A 6 10.95 -1.43 -8.66
CA ASP A 6 11.11 -1.73 -10.09
C ASP A 6 10.05 -0.97 -10.90
N VAL A 7 10.47 0.15 -11.49
CA VAL A 7 9.60 1.05 -12.25
C VAL A 7 9.07 0.41 -13.52
N GLU A 8 9.88 -0.40 -14.22
CA GLU A 8 9.49 -1.01 -15.48
C GLU A 8 8.47 -2.12 -15.26
N LEU A 9 8.74 -3.00 -14.30
CA LEU A 9 7.82 -4.06 -13.92
C LEU A 9 6.51 -3.50 -13.35
N SER A 10 6.58 -2.42 -12.57
CA SER A 10 5.40 -1.72 -12.06
C SER A 10 4.47 -1.25 -13.17
N LYS A 11 5.02 -0.60 -14.21
CA LYS A 11 4.25 -0.13 -15.37
C LYS A 11 3.67 -1.29 -16.19
N LYS A 12 4.48 -2.30 -16.48
CA LYS A 12 4.05 -3.48 -17.24
C LYS A 12 2.92 -4.23 -16.53
N THR A 13 3.05 -4.42 -15.23
CA THR A 13 1.99 -5.04 -14.42
C THR A 13 0.74 -4.18 -14.42
N ALA A 14 0.87 -2.87 -14.21
CA ALA A 14 -0.24 -1.93 -14.22
C ALA A 14 -1.05 -1.95 -15.54
N GLU A 15 -0.38 -2.08 -16.69
CA GLU A 15 -1.01 -2.25 -18.00
C GLU A 15 -1.71 -3.61 -18.11
N SER A 16 -1.02 -4.69 -17.73
CA SER A 16 -1.55 -6.06 -17.81
C SER A 16 -2.84 -6.23 -17.00
N ILE A 17 -2.92 -5.62 -15.82
CA ILE A 17 -4.10 -5.72 -14.94
C ILE A 17 -5.16 -4.63 -15.21
N LYS A 18 -4.90 -3.72 -16.16
CA LYS A 18 -5.74 -2.53 -16.42
C LYS A 18 -6.03 -1.74 -15.13
N SER A 19 -4.94 -1.36 -14.45
CA SER A 19 -4.95 -0.65 -13.17
C SER A 19 -5.84 0.60 -13.18
N LYS A 20 -6.45 0.91 -12.03
CA LYS A 20 -7.34 2.07 -11.84
C LYS A 20 -6.85 3.00 -10.73
N ALA A 21 -6.73 4.30 -11.03
CA ALA A 21 -6.16 5.30 -10.11
C ALA A 21 -6.74 5.33 -8.69
N ARG A 22 -8.04 5.08 -8.51
CA ARG A 22 -8.73 5.19 -7.22
C ARG A 22 -8.91 3.86 -6.49
N LYS A 23 -8.22 2.81 -6.92
CA LYS A 23 -8.38 1.44 -6.39
C LYS A 23 -7.02 0.77 -6.13
N PRO A 24 -6.18 1.33 -5.24
CA PRO A 24 -4.82 0.84 -5.04
C PRO A 24 -4.74 -0.59 -4.53
N PHE A 25 -5.63 -0.96 -3.59
CA PHE A 25 -5.68 -2.31 -3.04
C PHE A 25 -6.14 -3.36 -4.04
N ASP A 26 -7.18 -3.06 -4.84
CA ASP A 26 -7.65 -3.95 -5.92
C ASP A 26 -6.59 -4.11 -7.02
N ASN A 27 -5.85 -3.06 -7.35
CA ASN A 27 -4.73 -3.15 -8.28
C ASN A 27 -3.63 -4.07 -7.74
N ALA A 28 -3.24 -3.92 -6.47
CA ALA A 28 -2.26 -4.80 -5.83
C ALA A 28 -2.75 -6.25 -5.75
N TYR A 29 -4.04 -6.47 -5.45
CA TYR A 29 -4.64 -7.80 -5.46
C TYR A 29 -4.53 -8.46 -6.84
N LYS A 30 -4.98 -7.77 -7.89
CA LYS A 30 -4.89 -8.27 -9.28
C LYS A 30 -3.45 -8.52 -9.70
N ALA A 31 -2.52 -7.64 -9.30
CA ALA A 31 -1.10 -7.79 -9.57
C ALA A 31 -0.53 -9.04 -8.88
N ALA A 32 -0.92 -9.31 -7.63
CA ALA A 32 -0.51 -10.49 -6.88
C ALA A 32 -1.05 -11.78 -7.52
N LEU A 33 -2.27 -11.77 -8.05
CA LEU A 33 -2.83 -12.89 -8.80
C LEU A 33 -2.13 -13.14 -10.13
N ALA A 34 -1.71 -12.07 -10.81
CA ALA A 34 -1.08 -12.15 -12.14
C ALA A 34 0.42 -12.50 -12.08
N THR A 35 1.04 -12.42 -10.89
CA THR A 35 2.49 -12.52 -10.74
C THR A 35 2.88 -13.69 -9.83
N GLN A 36 3.57 -14.68 -10.40
CA GLN A 36 4.01 -15.85 -9.64
C GLN A 36 5.10 -15.46 -8.62
N GLY A 37 4.97 -15.97 -7.39
CA GLY A 37 5.91 -15.70 -6.30
C GLY A 37 5.75 -14.33 -5.64
N ALA A 38 4.79 -13.52 -6.10
CA ALA A 38 4.50 -12.23 -5.49
C ALA A 38 3.80 -12.39 -4.13
N LYS A 39 4.12 -11.48 -3.22
CA LYS A 39 3.38 -11.25 -1.98
C LYS A 39 2.58 -9.96 -2.12
N TYR A 40 1.33 -10.00 -1.68
CA TYR A 40 0.52 -8.81 -1.55
C TYR A 40 0.94 -8.03 -0.31
N VAL A 41 1.10 -6.72 -0.46
CA VAL A 41 1.43 -5.84 0.65
C VAL A 41 0.48 -4.66 0.67
N GLN A 42 0.03 -4.32 1.87
CA GLN A 42 -0.76 -3.12 2.14
C GLN A 42 -0.13 -2.36 3.30
N GLY A 43 -0.27 -1.04 3.27
CA GLY A 43 0.26 -0.15 4.30
C GLY A 43 0.20 1.29 3.82
N PHE A 44 1.30 2.02 4.02
CA PHE A 44 1.35 3.45 3.74
C PHE A 44 2.43 3.83 2.74
N LEU A 45 2.08 4.75 1.85
CA LEU A 45 2.97 5.40 0.90
C LEU A 45 3.18 6.86 1.32
N VAL A 46 4.43 7.28 1.36
CA VAL A 46 4.81 8.68 1.52
C VAL A 46 5.51 9.14 0.24
N CYS A 47 4.99 10.20 -0.38
CA CYS A 47 5.59 10.83 -1.54
C CYS A 47 6.22 12.17 -1.16
N GLN A 48 7.38 12.49 -1.73
CA GLN A 48 7.98 13.81 -1.57
C GLN A 48 7.14 14.87 -2.31
N GLY A 49 6.24 15.56 -1.60
CA GLY A 49 5.32 16.50 -2.27
C GLY A 49 4.00 16.67 -1.53
N LYS A 50 2.91 16.77 -2.30
CA LYS A 50 1.53 16.68 -1.81
C LYS A 50 0.97 15.29 -2.17
N PRO A 51 0.17 14.67 -1.29
CA PRO A 51 -0.24 15.14 0.03
C PRO A 51 0.88 15.02 1.06
N THR A 52 0.83 15.88 2.09
CA THR A 52 1.80 15.92 3.19
C THR A 52 1.50 14.91 4.30
N LYS A 53 0.59 13.98 4.04
CA LYS A 53 0.12 12.93 4.95
C LYS A 53 0.37 11.55 4.34
N PRO A 54 0.55 10.50 5.16
CA PRO A 54 0.62 9.13 4.68
C PRO A 54 -0.61 8.78 3.83
N LEU A 55 -0.38 8.11 2.70
CA LEU A 55 -1.42 7.59 1.83
C LEU A 55 -1.58 6.10 2.08
N GLU A 56 -2.79 5.66 2.38
CA GLU A 56 -3.11 4.23 2.38
C GLU A 56 -2.96 3.64 0.98
N HIS A 57 -2.16 2.59 0.87
CA HIS A 57 -1.71 2.08 -0.41
C HIS A 57 -1.46 0.58 -0.39
N GLY A 58 -1.55 -0.03 -1.58
CA GLY A 58 -1.24 -1.44 -1.80
C GLY A 58 -0.27 -1.62 -2.96
N TRP A 59 0.66 -2.56 -2.80
CA TRP A 59 1.63 -2.97 -3.81
C TRP A 59 1.90 -4.47 -3.71
N ILE A 60 2.77 -4.98 -4.58
CA ILE A 60 3.27 -6.34 -4.45
C ILE A 60 4.77 -6.34 -4.25
N GLU A 61 5.27 -7.38 -3.59
CA GLU A 61 6.70 -7.60 -3.41
C GLU A 61 7.11 -8.93 -4.01
N ILE A 62 8.22 -8.91 -4.74
CA ILE A 62 8.85 -10.09 -5.33
C ILE A 62 10.28 -10.09 -4.79
N GLU A 63 10.57 -11.03 -3.90
CA GLU A 63 11.86 -11.08 -3.19
C GLU A 63 12.19 -9.74 -2.48
N GLU A 64 13.22 -9.02 -2.93
CA GLU A 64 13.64 -7.72 -2.37
C GLU A 64 13.16 -6.52 -3.20
N THR A 65 12.26 -6.76 -4.16
CA THR A 65 11.77 -5.76 -5.12
C THR A 65 10.32 -5.39 -4.84
N ILE A 66 10.04 -4.08 -4.83
CA ILE A 66 8.70 -3.53 -4.80
C ILE A 66 8.21 -3.37 -6.24
N VAL A 67 6.98 -3.80 -6.50
CA VAL A 67 6.27 -3.57 -7.75
C VAL A 67 4.94 -2.92 -7.40
N ASP A 68 4.77 -1.67 -7.84
CA ASP A 68 3.60 -0.86 -7.54
C ASP A 68 2.72 -0.69 -8.79
N PRO A 69 1.61 -1.45 -8.93
CA PRO A 69 0.73 -1.35 -10.08
C PRO A 69 -0.05 -0.02 -10.14
N ASN A 70 0.04 0.83 -9.11
CA ASN A 70 -0.54 2.17 -9.12
C ASN A 70 0.42 3.24 -9.61
N LEU A 71 1.69 2.90 -9.84
CA LEU A 71 2.73 3.85 -10.22
C LEU A 71 2.33 4.78 -11.39
N PRO A 72 1.66 4.31 -12.46
CA PRO A 72 1.23 5.20 -13.56
C PRO A 72 0.20 6.25 -13.15
N HIS A 73 -0.55 6.01 -12.07
CA HIS A 73 -1.63 6.88 -11.58
C HIS A 73 -1.17 7.82 -10.47
N LEU A 74 0.06 7.67 -9.98
CA LEU A 74 0.67 8.60 -9.04
C LEU A 74 1.14 9.84 -9.84
N HIS A 75 0.22 10.78 -10.06
CA HIS A 75 0.50 12.02 -10.79
C HIS A 75 1.50 12.91 -10.03
N ASN A 76 2.52 13.37 -10.74
CA ASN A 76 3.53 14.39 -10.41
C ASN A 76 4.79 13.93 -9.66
N HIS A 77 5.94 14.10 -10.36
CA HIS A 77 7.29 14.21 -9.82
C HIS A 77 7.64 13.25 -8.68
N VAL A 78 7.53 11.97 -8.98
CA VAL A 78 8.10 10.89 -8.20
C VAL A 78 9.64 11.01 -8.24
N GLN A 79 10.22 11.91 -7.45
CA GLN A 79 11.66 11.88 -7.20
C GLN A 79 11.96 10.86 -6.10
N GLU A 80 11.15 10.85 -5.03
CA GLU A 80 11.31 9.90 -3.93
C GLU A 80 9.96 9.44 -3.35
N MET A 81 9.85 8.13 -3.14
CA MET A 81 8.74 7.45 -2.49
C MET A 81 9.27 6.55 -1.38
N TRP A 82 8.54 6.51 -0.27
CA TRP A 82 8.83 5.63 0.84
C TRP A 82 7.62 4.75 1.12
N TYR A 83 7.86 3.43 1.09
CA TYR A 83 6.86 2.40 1.30
C TYR A 83 6.98 1.87 2.73
N PHE A 84 5.88 1.89 3.48
CA PHE A 84 5.78 1.40 4.85
C PHE A 84 4.79 0.25 4.88
N ALA A 85 5.31 -0.98 4.81
CA ALA A 85 4.49 -2.18 4.86
C ALA A 85 3.82 -2.31 6.24
N ALA A 86 2.51 -2.53 6.24
CA ALA A 86 1.76 -2.89 7.44
C ALA A 86 1.51 -4.40 7.46
N HIS A 87 0.83 -4.93 6.43
CA HIS A 87 0.58 -6.37 6.30
C HIS A 87 1.19 -6.92 5.01
N THR A 88 1.70 -8.14 5.09
CA THR A 88 2.18 -8.91 3.94
C THR A 88 1.49 -10.26 3.90
N LEU A 89 0.82 -10.55 2.80
CA LEU A 89 0.02 -11.76 2.63
C LEU A 89 0.50 -12.53 1.41
N SER A 90 0.55 -13.85 1.52
CA SER A 90 0.67 -14.71 0.34
C SER A 90 -0.63 -14.67 -0.47
N VAL A 91 -0.55 -14.97 -1.77
CA VAL A 91 -1.74 -15.06 -2.64
C VAL A 91 -2.77 -16.06 -2.09
N LYS A 92 -2.32 -17.13 -1.44
CA LYS A 92 -3.22 -18.13 -0.84
C LYS A 92 -4.02 -17.52 0.31
N GLN A 93 -3.34 -16.92 1.29
CA GLN A 93 -3.98 -16.26 2.43
C GLN A 93 -4.91 -15.13 1.98
N LEU A 94 -4.50 -14.34 0.99
CA LEU A 94 -5.29 -13.25 0.46
C LEU A 94 -6.62 -13.72 -0.15
N LYS A 95 -6.61 -14.86 -0.85
CA LYS A 95 -7.83 -15.46 -1.40
C LYS A 95 -8.75 -15.97 -0.31
N GLU A 96 -8.20 -16.64 0.70
CA GLU A 96 -8.97 -17.17 1.84
C GLU A 96 -9.68 -16.03 2.58
N ILE A 97 -8.99 -14.92 2.86
CA ILE A 97 -9.57 -13.76 3.55
C ILE A 97 -10.67 -13.07 2.71
N ILE A 98 -10.44 -12.89 1.40
CA ILE A 98 -11.46 -12.30 0.51
C ILE A 98 -12.66 -13.24 0.34
N GLU A 99 -12.38 -14.55 0.29
CA GLU A 99 -13.28 -15.69 0.54
C GLU A 99 -14.33 -15.41 1.61
N GLU A 100 -13.80 -15.47 2.83
CA GLU A 100 -14.52 -15.32 4.09
C GLU A 100 -15.26 -13.98 4.18
N SER A 101 -14.56 -12.88 3.85
CA SER A 101 -15.15 -11.53 3.90
C SER A 101 -16.39 -11.37 3.02
N LYS A 102 -16.39 -12.00 1.83
CA LYS A 102 -17.55 -11.95 0.91
C LYS A 102 -18.68 -12.86 1.35
N GLU A 103 -18.36 -13.94 2.06
CA GLU A 103 -19.36 -14.87 2.58
C GLU A 103 -20.12 -14.22 3.76
N ASP A 104 -19.41 -13.54 4.65
CA ASP A 104 -20.00 -12.81 5.77
C ASP A 104 -20.67 -11.49 5.34
N TYR A 105 -20.05 -10.74 4.42
CA TYR A 105 -20.50 -9.41 4.01
C TYR A 105 -20.43 -9.21 2.48
N PRO A 106 -21.35 -9.83 1.70
CA PRO A 106 -21.30 -9.82 0.24
C PRO A 106 -21.46 -8.43 -0.40
N GLU A 107 -21.99 -7.45 0.35
CA GLU A 107 -22.21 -6.08 -0.13
C GLU A 107 -21.06 -5.12 0.21
N ASP A 108 -20.06 -5.54 1.00
CA ASP A 108 -18.92 -4.70 1.41
C ASP A 108 -17.68 -4.95 0.53
N ASP A 109 -16.78 -3.96 0.44
CA ASP A 109 -15.53 -4.12 -0.31
C ASP A 109 -14.54 -4.88 0.59
N PRO A 110 -14.06 -6.08 0.19
CA PRO A 110 -13.22 -6.92 1.04
C PRO A 110 -11.78 -6.38 1.20
N LEU A 111 -11.47 -5.23 0.60
CA LEU A 111 -10.17 -4.58 0.66
C LEU A 111 -10.32 -3.11 1.10
N PRO A 112 -9.40 -2.60 1.93
CA PRO A 112 -8.21 -3.27 2.50
C PRO A 112 -8.53 -4.19 3.70
N ILE A 113 -7.58 -5.06 4.05
CA ILE A 113 -7.76 -6.07 5.11
C ILE A 113 -7.34 -5.51 6.47
N TYR A 114 -8.27 -5.07 7.30
CA TYR A 114 -7.95 -4.47 8.60
C TYR A 114 -7.70 -5.48 9.74
N GLY A 115 -7.27 -6.71 9.43
CA GLY A 115 -6.90 -7.73 10.42
C GLY A 115 -8.00 -8.06 11.44
N ASP A 116 -7.65 -8.85 12.46
CA ASP A 116 -8.57 -9.21 13.53
C ASP A 116 -8.76 -8.09 14.55
N ALA A 117 -9.97 -7.99 15.09
CA ALA A 117 -10.26 -7.16 16.25
C ALA A 117 -9.33 -7.49 17.43
N PRO A 118 -8.96 -6.52 18.29
CA PRO A 118 -9.52 -5.17 18.38
C PRO A 118 -8.90 -4.18 17.39
N TYR A 119 -9.74 -3.43 16.69
CA TYR A 119 -9.31 -2.33 15.83
C TYR A 119 -8.75 -1.17 16.66
N GLU A 120 -7.57 -0.71 16.30
CA GLU A 120 -6.99 0.50 16.86
C GLU A 120 -7.44 1.73 16.05
N TYR A 121 -7.72 2.81 16.78
CA TYR A 121 -8.19 4.09 16.24
C TYR A 121 -7.10 5.14 16.46
N TYR A 122 -6.91 6.02 15.48
CA TYR A 122 -6.12 7.25 15.63
C TYR A 122 -6.94 8.46 15.22
N GLY A 123 -7.33 9.28 16.21
CA GLY A 123 -8.35 10.30 16.01
C GLY A 123 -9.67 9.66 15.58
N ASP A 124 -10.20 10.09 14.44
CA ASP A 124 -11.43 9.54 13.84
C ASP A 124 -11.18 8.42 12.82
N VAL A 125 -9.93 7.97 12.64
CA VAL A 125 -9.55 6.99 11.61
C VAL A 125 -9.36 5.60 12.22
N MET A 126 -10.14 4.62 11.77
CA MET A 126 -9.92 3.20 12.05
C MET A 126 -8.72 2.73 11.23
N LEU A 127 -7.61 2.37 11.88
CA LEU A 127 -6.39 1.94 11.19
C LEU A 127 -6.26 0.40 11.13
N GLY A 128 -7.03 -0.35 11.91
CA GLY A 128 -6.90 -1.81 11.98
C GLY A 128 -5.99 -2.25 13.11
N GLY A 129 -5.18 -3.28 12.91
CA GLY A 129 -4.30 -3.84 13.95
C GLY A 129 -3.06 -3.01 14.29
N LYS A 130 -2.29 -3.46 15.30
CA LYS A 130 -1.06 -2.82 15.78
C LYS A 130 -0.01 -2.58 14.67
N GLU A 131 0.07 -3.49 13.69
CA GLU A 131 1.00 -3.39 12.57
C GLU A 131 0.68 -2.19 11.66
N TYR A 132 -0.62 -1.93 11.43
CA TYR A 132 -1.08 -0.75 10.72
C TYR A 132 -0.78 0.53 11.48
N LEU A 133 -0.97 0.55 12.80
CA LEU A 133 -0.63 1.70 13.63
C LEU A 133 0.88 2.00 13.56
N ALA A 134 1.72 0.97 13.68
CA ALA A 134 3.17 1.12 13.59
C ALA A 134 3.61 1.66 12.22
N ALA A 135 3.04 1.12 11.13
CA ALA A 135 3.34 1.58 9.77
C ALA A 135 2.88 3.03 9.55
N TYR A 136 1.70 3.40 10.08
CA TYR A 136 1.20 4.78 10.03
C TYR A 136 2.12 5.75 10.77
N GLN A 137 2.51 5.42 12.01
CA GLN A 137 3.41 6.27 12.81
C GLN A 137 4.76 6.46 12.12
N ALA A 138 5.33 5.40 11.53
CA ALA A 138 6.57 5.48 10.77
C ALA A 138 6.43 6.38 9.53
N ALA A 139 5.30 6.25 8.81
CA ALA A 139 5.00 7.09 7.66
C ALA A 139 4.78 8.56 8.06
N GLU A 140 4.07 8.82 9.18
CA GLU A 140 3.83 10.16 9.70
C GLU A 140 5.14 10.84 10.11
N ALA A 141 6.02 10.10 10.80
CA ALA A 141 7.36 10.57 11.15
C ALA A 141 8.15 10.95 9.89
N LYS A 142 8.09 10.14 8.83
CA LYS A 142 8.75 10.44 7.56
C LYS A 142 8.16 11.68 6.87
N CYS A 143 6.84 11.85 6.89
CA CYS A 143 6.19 13.07 6.40
C CYS A 143 6.70 14.32 7.14
N LYS A 144 6.82 14.26 8.48
CA LYS A 144 7.34 15.36 9.29
C LYS A 144 8.81 15.68 8.98
N GLU A 145 9.64 14.66 8.78
CA GLU A 145 11.04 14.83 8.38
C GLU A 145 11.16 15.58 7.05
N ILE A 146 10.40 15.16 6.03
CA ILE A 146 10.40 15.81 4.70
C ILE A 146 9.91 17.26 4.78
N GLN A 147 8.90 17.54 5.60
CA GLN A 147 8.40 18.90 5.83
C GLN A 147 9.44 19.78 6.55
N GLY A 148 10.12 19.24 7.56
CA GLY A 148 11.18 19.94 8.29
C GLY A 148 12.36 20.31 7.38
N LEU A 149 12.77 19.40 6.49
CA LEU A 149 13.81 19.66 5.49
C LEU A 149 13.41 20.76 4.49
N LYS A 150 12.14 20.80 4.07
CA LYS A 150 11.63 21.89 3.21
C LYS A 150 11.59 23.25 3.92
N ALA A 151 11.35 23.26 5.23
CA ALA A 151 11.32 24.50 6.03
C ALA A 151 12.72 25.06 6.32
N GLN A 152 13.77 24.23 6.32
CA GLN A 152 15.16 24.66 6.52
C GLN A 152 15.85 25.11 5.22
N ASN A 153 15.35 24.66 4.07
CA ASN A 153 15.89 24.99 2.74
C ASN A 153 15.17 26.16 2.03
N ASN A 154 14.28 26.87 2.74
CA ASN A 154 13.57 28.08 2.30
C ASN A 154 14.01 29.28 3.14
#